data_AF-A0A8I3S9V6-F1
#
_entry.id   AF-A0A8I3S9V6-F1
#
_cell.length_a   1.000
_cell.length_b   1.000
_cell.length_c   1.000
_cell.angle_alpha   90.00
_cell.angle_beta   90.00
_cell.angle_gamma   90.00
#
_symmetry.space_group_name_H-M   'P 1'
#
loop_
_entity.id
_entity.type
_entity.pdbx_description
1 polymer ?
#
loop_
_entity_poly.entity_id
_entity_poly.type
_entity_poly.pdbx_seq_one_letter_code
_entity_poly.pdbx_strand_id
1 'polypeptide(L)'
;MSGGRRKEEPPQPQLANGALKVSVWSKVLRSDAAWEDKDEFLDVIYWFRQIIAVVLGVIWGVLPLRGFLGIAGFCVINAGVLYLYFSNYLQIDEEEYGGTWELTKEGFMTSFALFMVIWIIFYTAIHYD
;
A
#
# COMPACT_ATOMS: atom_id res chain seq x y z
N MET A 1 53.41 -22.72 12.48
CA MET A 1 53.13 -22.08 11.17
C MET A 1 51.64 -21.81 11.13
N SER A 2 51.24 -20.55 11.27
CA SER A 2 49.84 -20.14 11.40
C SER A 2 49.17 -20.06 10.02
N GLY A 3 48.35 -21.04 9.69
CA GLY A 3 47.54 -21.06 8.47
C GLY A 3 46.23 -20.30 8.70
N GLY A 4 46.19 -19.04 8.24
CA GLY A 4 44.97 -18.24 8.25
C GLY A 4 43.93 -18.82 7.29
N ARG A 5 42.86 -19.41 7.84
CA ARG A 5 41.67 -19.78 7.07
C ARG A 5 40.97 -18.51 6.59
N ARG A 6 41.03 -18.22 5.29
CA ARG A 6 40.05 -17.37 4.63
C ARG A 6 38.68 -18.02 4.85
N LYS A 7 37.79 -17.32 5.53
CA LYS A 7 36.36 -17.68 5.54
C LYS A 7 35.86 -17.45 4.13
N GLU A 8 35.49 -18.54 3.49
CA GLU A 8 34.75 -18.58 2.23
C GLU A 8 33.43 -17.83 2.43
N GLU A 9 33.21 -16.74 1.70
CA GLU A 9 31.88 -16.15 1.54
C GLU A 9 30.99 -17.20 0.87
N PRO A 10 29.82 -17.52 1.46
CA PRO A 10 28.89 -18.42 0.81
C PRO A 10 28.41 -17.77 -0.50
N PRO A 11 28.36 -18.52 -1.62
CA PRO A 11 27.84 -17.99 -2.87
C PRO A 11 26.38 -17.57 -2.64
N GLN A 12 26.08 -16.29 -2.86
CA GLN A 12 24.70 -15.83 -2.98
C GLN A 12 24.02 -16.75 -4.01
N PRO A 13 22.85 -17.33 -3.69
CA PRO A 13 22.07 -18.03 -4.69
C PRO A 13 21.70 -17.00 -5.75
N GLN A 14 22.46 -17.00 -6.84
CA GLN A 14 21.99 -16.58 -8.15
C GLN A 14 20.83 -17.52 -8.48
N LEU A 15 19.65 -17.18 -7.95
CA LEU A 15 18.44 -17.93 -8.24
C LEU A 15 18.13 -17.71 -9.71
N ALA A 16 18.48 -18.74 -10.44
CA ALA A 16 18.48 -18.86 -11.86
C ALA A 16 17.05 -18.67 -12.43
N ASN A 17 17.00 -17.96 -13.56
CA ASN A 17 16.24 -18.34 -14.74
C ASN A 17 14.71 -18.50 -14.61
N GLY A 18 13.98 -17.45 -15.01
CA GLY A 18 12.97 -17.59 -16.07
C GLY A 18 11.66 -18.34 -15.78
N ALA A 19 11.38 -18.75 -14.55
CA ALA A 19 10.11 -19.40 -14.20
C ALA A 19 9.07 -18.36 -13.73
N LEU A 20 8.27 -17.86 -14.67
CA LEU A 20 7.05 -17.06 -14.49
C LEU A 20 7.19 -15.82 -13.59
N LYS A 21 7.37 -14.63 -14.21
CA LYS A 21 6.99 -13.35 -13.58
C LYS A 21 5.48 -13.39 -13.29
N VAL A 22 5.07 -14.03 -12.21
CA VAL A 22 3.75 -13.83 -11.62
C VAL A 22 3.73 -12.35 -11.27
N SER A 23 2.97 -11.57 -12.05
CA SER A 23 2.84 -10.13 -11.87
C SER A 23 2.54 -9.86 -10.40
N VAL A 24 3.22 -8.91 -9.77
CA VAL A 24 2.98 -8.54 -8.35
C VAL A 24 1.48 -8.41 -8.11
N TRP A 25 0.78 -7.73 -9.01
CA TRP A 25 -0.69 -7.59 -9.01
C TRP A 25 -1.47 -8.92 -9.02
N SER A 26 -0.96 -9.94 -9.70
CA SER A 26 -1.55 -11.28 -9.66
C SER A 26 -1.26 -12.03 -8.36
N LYS A 27 -0.15 -11.73 -7.66
CA LYS A 27 0.06 -12.17 -6.28
C LYS A 27 -0.88 -11.44 -5.33
N VAL A 28 -1.10 -10.13 -5.51
CA VAL A 28 -2.07 -9.34 -4.72
C VAL A 28 -3.47 -9.92 -4.75
N LEU A 29 -3.89 -10.46 -5.89
CA LEU A 29 -5.20 -11.10 -6.04
C LEU A 29 -5.24 -12.55 -5.54
N ARG A 30 -4.09 -13.20 -5.37
CA ARG A 30 -3.98 -14.57 -4.86
C ARG A 30 -3.70 -14.51 -3.36
N SER A 31 -4.76 -14.64 -2.56
CA SER A 31 -4.73 -14.62 -1.09
C SER A 31 -3.94 -15.73 -0.39
N ASP A 32 -3.24 -16.61 -1.10
CA ASP A 32 -2.66 -17.84 -0.53
C ASP A 32 -1.14 -17.81 -0.38
N ALA A 33 -0.48 -16.73 -0.82
CA ALA A 33 0.96 -16.56 -0.61
C ALA A 33 1.17 -15.59 0.56
N ALA A 34 1.55 -16.11 1.74
CA ALA A 34 2.18 -15.30 2.76
C ALA A 34 3.32 -14.51 2.08
N TRP A 35 3.30 -13.18 2.16
CA TRP A 35 4.30 -12.35 1.51
C TRP A 35 5.64 -12.55 2.21
N GLU A 36 6.55 -13.31 1.62
CA GLU A 36 7.90 -13.50 2.17
C GLU A 36 8.68 -12.17 2.26
N ASP A 37 8.30 -11.17 1.44
CA ASP A 37 8.90 -9.84 1.41
C ASP A 37 7.89 -8.76 1.89
N LYS A 38 8.12 -8.24 3.10
CA LYS A 38 7.35 -7.14 3.69
C LYS A 38 7.40 -5.88 2.80
N ASP A 39 8.51 -5.60 2.12
CA ASP A 39 8.66 -4.38 1.31
C ASP A 39 7.81 -4.47 0.03
N GLU A 40 7.76 -5.64 -0.64
CA GLU A 40 6.87 -5.89 -1.79
C GLU A 40 5.40 -5.69 -1.39
N PHE A 41 5.03 -6.18 -0.20
CA PHE A 41 3.69 -6.02 0.34
C PHE A 41 3.35 -4.55 0.65
N LEU A 42 4.25 -3.82 1.31
CA LEU A 42 4.07 -2.40 1.62
C LEU A 42 3.94 -1.55 0.36
N ASP A 43 4.72 -1.84 -0.69
CA ASP A 43 4.63 -1.13 -1.98
C ASP A 43 3.25 -1.32 -2.62
N VAL A 44 2.72 -2.55 -2.63
CA VAL A 44 1.35 -2.84 -3.09
C VAL A 44 0.32 -2.02 -2.33
N ILE A 45 0.37 -2.05 -0.99
CA ILE A 45 -0.58 -1.32 -0.14
C ILE A 45 -0.46 0.18 -0.40
N TYR A 46 0.75 0.70 -0.54
CA TYR A 46 1.02 2.09 -0.87
C TYR A 46 0.37 2.49 -2.21
N TRP A 47 0.62 1.75 -3.29
CA TRP A 47 0.02 2.03 -4.60
C TRP A 47 -1.50 1.90 -4.60
N PHE A 48 -2.01 0.88 -3.93
CA PHE A 48 -3.45 0.67 -3.81
C PHE A 48 -4.13 1.83 -3.07
N ARG A 49 -3.52 2.33 -1.98
CA ARG A 49 -3.97 3.55 -1.29
C ARG A 49 -3.93 4.79 -2.18
N GLN A 50 -2.91 4.94 -3.01
CA GLN A 50 -2.84 6.07 -3.95
C GLN A 50 -3.99 6.03 -4.97
N ILE A 51 -4.31 4.85 -5.50
CA ILE A 51 -5.44 4.69 -6.43
C ILE A 51 -6.74 5.11 -5.74
N ILE A 52 -6.98 4.64 -4.51
CA ILE A 52 -8.15 5.04 -3.71
C ILE A 52 -8.17 6.56 -3.48
N ALA A 53 -7.04 7.15 -3.11
CA ALA A 53 -6.94 8.59 -2.88
C ALA A 53 -7.28 9.42 -4.13
N VAL A 54 -6.82 9.00 -5.31
CA VAL A 54 -7.16 9.64 -6.58
C VAL A 54 -8.65 9.48 -6.87
N VAL A 55 -9.19 8.26 -6.80
CA VAL A 55 -10.61 7.99 -7.09
C VAL A 55 -11.53 8.78 -6.15
N LEU A 56 -11.26 8.74 -4.84
CA LEU A 56 -12.04 9.50 -3.86
C LEU A 56 -11.84 11.00 -4.04
N GLY A 57 -10.63 11.47 -4.33
CA GLY A 57 -10.36 12.89 -4.59
C GLY A 57 -11.17 13.42 -5.77
N VAL A 58 -11.27 12.65 -6.86
CA VAL A 58 -12.09 13.01 -8.02
C VAL A 58 -13.57 13.01 -7.65
N ILE A 59 -14.08 11.95 -7.00
CA ILE A 59 -15.49 11.85 -6.63
C ILE A 59 -15.89 13.00 -5.69
N TRP A 60 -15.07 13.32 -4.68
CA TRP A 60 -15.31 14.41 -3.73
C TRP A 60 -15.02 15.79 -4.31
N GLY A 61 -14.24 15.89 -5.37
CA GLY A 61 -14.07 17.14 -6.12
C GLY A 61 -15.27 17.44 -7.01
N VAL A 62 -15.87 16.40 -7.61
CA VAL A 62 -17.10 16.51 -8.41
C VAL A 62 -18.32 16.71 -7.53
N LEU A 63 -18.44 15.96 -6.43
CA LEU A 63 -19.48 16.17 -5.44
C LEU A 63 -19.11 17.40 -4.60
N PRO A 64 -19.99 18.41 -4.41
CA PRO A 64 -19.70 19.59 -3.58
C PRO A 64 -19.70 19.27 -2.08
N LEU A 65 -19.01 18.22 -1.66
CA LEU A 65 -18.82 17.89 -0.27
C LEU A 65 -17.92 18.98 0.32
N ARG A 66 -18.46 19.71 1.29
CA ARG A 66 -17.75 20.81 1.96
C ARG A 66 -17.40 20.40 3.39
N GLY A 67 -16.21 20.80 3.83
CA GLY A 67 -15.77 20.65 5.21
C GLY A 67 -15.33 19.23 5.59
N PHE A 68 -15.48 18.90 6.87
CA PHE A 68 -14.89 17.70 7.46
C PHE A 68 -15.45 16.39 6.92
N LEU A 69 -16.66 16.40 6.33
CA LEU A 69 -17.31 15.18 5.84
C LEU A 69 -16.46 14.45 4.81
N GLY A 70 -15.75 15.18 3.95
CA GLY A 70 -14.93 14.52 2.95
C GLY A 70 -13.64 13.95 3.48
N ILE A 71 -13.02 14.63 4.45
CA ILE A 71 -11.86 14.10 5.18
C ILE A 71 -12.29 12.86 5.97
N ALA A 72 -13.42 12.90 6.66
CA ALA A 72 -13.95 11.78 7.41
C ALA A 72 -14.25 10.58 6.49
N GLY A 73 -14.87 10.82 5.33
CA GLY A 73 -15.12 9.79 4.32
C GLY A 73 -13.83 9.15 3.82
N PHE A 74 -12.81 9.96 3.50
CA PHE A 74 -11.49 9.45 3.13
C PHE A 74 -10.90 8.59 4.25
N CYS A 75 -10.88 9.06 5.50
CA CYS A 75 -10.33 8.29 6.62
C CYS A 75 -11.06 6.96 6.84
N VAL A 76 -12.39 6.96 6.77
CA VAL A 76 -13.21 5.75 6.95
C VAL A 76 -12.96 4.74 5.83
N ILE A 77 -12.92 5.18 4.57
CA ILE A 77 -12.68 4.30 3.44
C ILE A 77 -11.23 3.81 3.44
N ASN A 78 -10.26 4.71 3.67
CA ASN A 78 -8.85 4.38 3.70
C ASN A 78 -8.51 3.38 4.82
N ALA A 79 -9.05 3.58 6.03
CA ALA A 79 -8.91 2.63 7.13
C ALA A 79 -9.73 1.35 6.89
N GLY A 80 -10.95 1.47 6.39
CA GLY A 80 -11.85 0.35 6.14
C GLY A 80 -11.32 -0.61 5.08
N VAL A 81 -10.78 -0.11 3.97
CA VAL A 81 -10.21 -0.97 2.93
C VAL A 81 -8.92 -1.62 3.41
N LEU A 82 -8.08 -0.92 4.17
CA LEU A 82 -6.91 -1.52 4.80
C LEU A 82 -7.33 -2.65 5.76
N TYR A 83 -8.32 -2.39 6.62
CA TYR A 83 -8.85 -3.38 7.55
C TYR A 83 -9.45 -4.59 6.83
N LEU A 84 -10.23 -4.38 5.77
CA LEU A 84 -10.75 -5.45 4.93
C LEU A 84 -9.63 -6.22 4.23
N TYR A 85 -8.56 -5.54 3.83
CA TYR A 85 -7.40 -6.21 3.24
C TYR A 85 -6.74 -7.13 4.28
N PHE A 86 -6.43 -6.63 5.46
CA PHE A 86 -5.87 -7.45 6.55
C PHE A 86 -6.79 -8.61 6.93
N SER A 87 -8.08 -8.33 7.10
CA SER A 87 -9.09 -9.31 7.49
C SER A 87 -9.30 -10.40 6.43
N ASN A 88 -9.20 -10.09 5.13
CA ASN A 88 -9.44 -11.06 4.05
C ASN A 88 -8.17 -11.76 3.59
N TYR A 89 -7.04 -11.05 3.50
CA TYR A 89 -5.81 -11.56 2.88
C TYR A 89 -4.79 -12.08 3.88
N LEU A 90 -4.70 -11.49 5.08
CA LEU A 90 -3.67 -11.90 6.03
C LEU A 90 -4.14 -12.97 6.98
N GLN A 91 -5.41 -12.99 7.43
CA GLN A 91 -6.08 -14.00 8.29
C GLN A 91 -5.30 -14.66 9.47
N ILE A 92 -4.03 -14.34 9.69
CA ILE A 92 -3.08 -15.05 10.55
C ILE A 92 -2.04 -13.99 10.97
N ASP A 93 -2.12 -13.59 12.25
CA ASP A 93 -1.24 -12.71 13.03
C ASP A 93 -0.90 -11.29 12.51
N GLU A 94 -1.53 -10.26 13.11
CA GLU A 94 -1.09 -8.86 12.98
C GLU A 94 0.37 -8.65 13.43
N GLU A 95 0.93 -9.57 14.20
CA GLU A 95 2.26 -9.47 14.80
C GLU A 95 3.41 -9.58 13.78
N GLU A 96 3.25 -10.32 12.67
CA GLU A 96 4.36 -10.63 11.77
C GLU A 96 4.82 -9.43 10.93
N TYR A 97 3.91 -8.50 10.62
CA TYR A 97 4.22 -7.33 9.80
C TYR A 97 4.46 -6.05 10.61
N GLY A 98 4.61 -6.15 11.94
CA GLY A 98 4.84 -5.00 12.83
C GLY A 98 3.55 -4.31 13.30
N GLY A 99 2.41 -4.99 13.18
CA GLY A 99 1.11 -4.49 13.58
C GLY A 99 0.45 -3.60 12.52
N THR A 100 -0.88 -3.62 12.50
CA THR A 100 -1.74 -2.77 11.66
C THR A 100 -1.38 -1.29 11.75
N TRP A 101 -0.77 -0.85 12.86
CA TRP A 101 -0.33 0.53 13.06
C TRP A 101 0.83 0.97 12.17
N GLU A 102 1.84 0.14 11.95
CA GLU A 102 2.96 0.47 11.05
C GLU A 102 2.45 0.62 9.62
N LEU A 103 1.62 -0.32 9.17
CA LEU A 103 1.03 -0.32 7.85
C LEU A 103 -0.05 0.74 7.65
N THR A 104 -0.68 1.17 8.75
CA THR A 104 -1.59 2.32 8.71
C THR A 104 -0.81 3.60 8.50
N LYS A 105 0.38 3.75 9.09
CA LYS A 105 1.22 4.94 8.84
C LYS A 105 1.80 4.92 7.43
N GLU A 106 2.22 3.75 6.97
CA GLU A 106 2.80 3.59 5.65
C GLU A 106 1.78 3.95 4.56
N GLY A 107 2.11 4.97 3.77
CA GLY A 107 1.25 5.47 2.71
C GLY A 107 0.05 6.31 3.15
N PHE A 108 -0.27 6.47 4.45
CA PHE A 108 -1.43 7.29 4.86
C PHE A 108 -1.19 8.77 4.61
N MET A 109 -0.05 9.32 5.06
CA MET A 109 0.23 10.75 4.90
C MET A 109 0.34 11.16 3.43
N THR A 110 0.96 10.31 2.60
CA THR A 110 1.11 10.54 1.16
C THR A 110 -0.22 10.41 0.43
N SER A 111 -1.01 9.36 0.71
CA SER A 111 -2.34 9.20 0.11
C SER A 111 -3.31 10.29 0.56
N PHE A 112 -3.23 10.75 1.81
CA PHE A 112 -4.00 11.88 2.32
C PHE A 112 -3.64 13.18 1.59
N ALA A 113 -2.35 13.47 1.43
CA ALA A 113 -1.91 14.64 0.68
C ALA A 113 -2.36 14.59 -0.78
N LEU A 114 -2.24 13.43 -1.43
CA LEU A 114 -2.70 13.22 -2.81
C LEU A 114 -4.21 13.42 -2.93
N PHE A 115 -4.99 12.82 -2.03
CA PHE A 115 -6.44 13.01 -1.96
C PHE A 115 -6.80 14.50 -1.84
N MET A 116 -6.16 15.24 -0.93
CA MET A 116 -6.39 16.67 -0.75
C MET A 116 -6.09 17.47 -2.01
N VAL A 117 -4.96 17.20 -2.67
CA VAL A 117 -4.56 17.90 -3.90
C VAL A 117 -5.57 17.65 -5.02
N ILE A 118 -5.94 16.39 -5.26
CA ILE A 118 -6.90 16.04 -6.31
C ILE A 118 -8.28 16.65 -6.00
N TRP A 119 -8.73 16.53 -4.75
CA TRP A 119 -10.00 17.12 -4.32
C TRP A 119 -10.04 18.62 -4.56
N ILE A 120 -9.02 19.37 -4.13
CA ILE A 120 -8.96 20.83 -4.31
C ILE A 120 -8.97 21.17 -5.80
N ILE A 121 -8.15 20.51 -6.63
CA ILE A 121 -8.07 20.79 -8.06
C ILE A 121 -9.43 20.58 -8.73
N PHE A 122 -10.08 19.44 -8.51
CA PHE A 122 -11.37 19.13 -9.13
C PHE A 122 -12.49 20.01 -8.58
N TYR A 123 -12.51 20.25 -7.27
CA TYR A 123 -13.51 21.13 -6.66
C TYR A 123 -13.41 22.54 -7.22
N THR A 124 -12.19 23.10 -7.29
CA THR A 124 -11.95 24.41 -7.91
C THR A 124 -12.32 24.39 -9.40
N ALA A 125 -11.90 23.38 -10.17
CA ALA A 125 -12.18 23.36 -11.61
C ALA A 125 -13.68 23.26 -11.95
N ILE A 126 -14.50 22.63 -11.08
CA ILE A 126 -15.92 22.38 -11.35
C ILE A 126 -16.82 23.45 -10.72
N HIS A 127 -16.46 23.96 -9.54
CA HIS A 127 -17.32 24.86 -8.75
C HIS A 127 -16.87 26.32 -8.78
N TYR A 128 -15.72 26.61 -9.39
CA TYR A 128 -15.28 27.98 -9.60
C TYR A 128 -15.71 28.42 -11.00
N ASP A 129 -16.66 29.36 -11.04
CA ASP A 129 -17.11 30.13 -12.21
C ASP A 129 -16.48 31.54 -12.10
#